data_AF-A0A136Q1D7-F1
#
_entry.id   AF-A0A136Q1D7-F1
#
_cell.length_a   1.000
_cell.length_b   1.000
_cell.length_c   1.000
_cell.angle_alpha   90.00
_cell.angle_beta   90.00
_cell.angle_gamma   90.00
#
_symmetry.space_group_name_H-M   'P 1'
#
loop_
_entity.id
_entity.type
_entity.pdbx_description
1 polymer ?
#
loop_
_entity_poly.entity_id
_entity_poly.type
_entity_poly.pdbx_seq_one_letter_code
_entity_poly.pdbx_strand_id
1 'polypeptide(L)'
;MHTGQGYVYSSRAFAKAHEQYARCHAGTPTDNPVIEAVNGRIKQEMRLDFSLHLCGNLQAAPDEFVFYYNHIRPALALNYRSPVQF
;
A
#
# COMPACT_ATOMS: atom_id res chain seq x y z
N MET A 1 -13.67 -1.90 2.23
CA MET A 1 -12.43 -1.09 2.20
C MET A 1 -12.24 -0.49 3.60
N HIS A 2 -11.05 -0.60 4.16
CA HIS A 2 -10.72 -0.01 5.46
C HIS A 2 -9.88 1.25 5.21
N THR A 3 -10.44 2.42 5.48
CA THR A 3 -9.82 3.72 5.17
C THR A 3 -9.87 4.63 6.39
N GLY A 4 -8.80 5.37 6.64
CA GLY A 4 -8.79 6.41 7.68
C GLY A 4 -9.85 7.49 7.43
N GLN A 5 -10.17 8.26 8.46
CA GLN A 5 -11.19 9.33 8.44
C GLN A 5 -10.72 10.62 7.72
N GLY A 6 -9.84 10.51 6.72
CA GLY A 6 -9.35 11.66 5.97
C GLY A 6 -10.44 12.29 5.09
N TYR A 7 -10.41 13.61 4.91
CA TYR A 7 -11.42 14.40 4.18
C TYR A 7 -11.75 13.87 2.77
N VAL A 8 -10.79 13.26 2.09
CA VAL A 8 -10.98 12.66 0.75
C VAL A 8 -11.85 11.41 0.81
N TYR A 9 -11.68 10.59 1.87
CA TYR A 9 -12.38 9.32 2.08
C TYR A 9 -13.80 9.51 2.63
N SER A 10 -14.12 10.67 3.21
CA SER A 10 -15.47 11.05 3.64
C SER A 10 -16.27 11.82 2.58
N SER A 11 -15.71 12.03 1.38
CA SER A 11 -16.36 12.77 0.31
C SER A 11 -17.51 11.99 -0.34
N ARG A 12 -18.56 12.70 -0.76
CA ARG A 12 -19.70 12.14 -1.48
C ARG A 12 -19.31 11.46 -2.81
N ALA A 13 -18.24 11.92 -3.45
CA ALA A 13 -17.76 11.36 -4.70
C ALA A 13 -17.17 9.96 -4.50
N PHE A 14 -16.39 9.77 -3.42
CA PHE A 14 -15.85 8.47 -3.02
C PHE A 14 -16.95 7.48 -2.62
N ALA A 15 -17.95 7.95 -1.84
CA ALA A 15 -19.09 7.13 -1.43
C ALA A 15 -19.90 6.60 -2.63
N LYS A 16 -20.16 7.45 -3.64
CA LYS A 16 -20.87 7.05 -4.87
C LYS A 16 -20.04 6.09 -5.75
N ALA A 17 -18.73 6.33 -5.88
CA ALA A 17 -17.88 5.49 -6.72
C ALA A 17 -17.74 4.06 -6.18
N HIS A 18 -18.00 3.84 -4.89
CA HIS A 18 -17.83 2.54 -4.22
C HIS A 18 -19.13 2.01 -3.60
N GLU A 19 -20.29 2.52 -4.05
CA GLU A 19 -21.63 2.20 -3.53
C GLU A 19 -21.97 0.70 -3.59
N GLN A 20 -21.37 -0.04 -4.54
CA GLN A 20 -21.54 -1.49 -4.71
C GLN A 20 -20.51 -2.37 -3.96
N TYR A 21 -19.39 -1.80 -3.49
CA TYR A 21 -18.27 -2.57 -2.90
C TYR A 21 -17.84 -2.10 -1.50
N ALA A 22 -18.39 -0.99 -0.98
CA ALA A 22 -17.96 -0.39 0.28
C ALA A 22 -19.00 -0.51 1.39
N ARG A 23 -18.81 -1.48 2.28
CA ARG A 23 -19.26 -1.35 3.67
C ARG A 23 -18.16 -0.57 4.42
N CYS A 24 -18.19 0.76 4.34
CA CYS A 24 -17.32 1.64 5.13
C CYS A 24 -17.63 1.44 6.62
N HIS A 25 -16.91 0.54 7.29
CA HIS A 25 -16.83 0.60 8.75
C HIS A 25 -15.87 1.74 9.08
N ALA A 26 -16.33 2.70 9.88
CA ALA A 26 -15.44 3.69 10.46
C ALA A 26 -14.30 2.92 11.14
N GLY A 27 -13.07 3.10 10.68
CA GLY A 27 -11.96 2.33 11.18
C GLY A 27 -11.85 2.50 12.69
N THR A 28 -11.79 1.39 13.42
CA THR A 28 -11.59 1.48 14.86
C THR A 28 -10.17 2.02 15.11
N PRO A 29 -9.92 2.72 16.23
CA PRO A 29 -8.59 3.24 16.54
C PRO A 29 -7.46 2.20 16.48
N THR A 30 -7.81 0.92 16.56
CA THR A 30 -6.93 -0.26 16.52
C THR A 30 -6.51 -0.67 15.11
N ASP A 31 -7.29 -0.36 14.08
CA ASP A 31 -6.98 -0.73 12.70
C ASP A 31 -6.01 0.27 12.03
N ASN A 32 -6.04 1.54 12.46
CA ASN A 32 -5.13 2.58 11.99
C ASN A 32 -3.65 2.23 12.24
N PRO A 33 -3.24 1.71 13.41
CA PRO A 33 -1.90 1.18 13.65
C PRO A 33 -1.43 0.12 12.64
N VAL A 34 -2.32 -0.76 12.18
CA VAL A 34 -1.96 -1.85 11.25
C VAL A 34 -1.63 -1.28 9.87
N ILE A 35 -2.49 -0.40 9.34
CA ILE A 35 -2.25 0.23 8.04
C ILE A 35 -1.04 1.18 8.09
N GLU A 36 -0.84 1.89 9.21
CA GLU A 36 0.36 2.72 9.42
C GLU A 36 1.64 1.88 9.45
N ALA A 37 1.63 0.71 10.10
CA ALA A 37 2.77 -0.20 10.10
C ALA A 37 3.09 -0.73 8.69
N VAL A 38 2.06 -1.09 7.91
CA VAL A 38 2.22 -1.53 6.52
C VAL A 38 2.78 -0.40 5.65
N ASN A 39 2.22 0.80 5.74
CA ASN A 39 2.70 1.97 5.01
C ASN A 39 4.14 2.35 5.40
N GLY A 40 4.47 2.27 6.69
CA GLY A 40 5.81 2.50 7.20
C GLY A 40 6.83 1.53 6.61
N ARG A 41 6.48 0.24 6.59
CA ARG A 41 7.32 -0.81 5.99
C ARG A 41 7.51 -0.60 4.48
N ILE A 42 6.45 -0.28 3.74
CA ILE A 42 6.52 0.02 2.32
C ILE A 42 7.49 1.18 2.06
N LYS A 43 7.39 2.28 2.83
CA LYS A 43 8.28 3.43 2.69
C LYS A 43 9.74 3.09 3.01
N GLN A 44 9.98 2.23 4.01
CA GLN A 44 11.33 1.74 4.31
C GLN A 44 11.90 0.90 3.16
N GLU A 45 11.13 -0.07 2.66
CA GLU A 45 11.57 -0.94 1.56
C GLU A 45 11.77 -0.15 0.26
N MET A 46 10.94 0.86 -0.02
CA MET A 46 11.15 1.81 -1.12
C MET A 46 12.51 2.52 -1.02
N ARG A 47 12.90 2.92 0.19
CA ARG A 47 14.13 3.68 0.42
C ARG A 47 15.38 2.80 0.41
N LEU A 48 15.31 1.62 1.03
CA LEU A 48 16.47 0.76 1.30
C LEU A 48 16.68 -0.27 0.19
N ASP A 49 15.63 -0.96 -0.25
CA ASP A 49 15.74 -2.11 -1.15
C ASP A 49 15.48 -1.72 -2.60
N PHE A 50 14.45 -0.90 -2.84
CA PHE A 50 14.11 -0.42 -4.18
C PHE A 50 15.01 0.75 -4.65
N SER A 51 15.78 1.34 -3.73
CA SER A 51 16.66 2.49 -4.03
C SER A 51 15.94 3.64 -4.72
N LEU A 52 14.77 4.04 -4.20
CA LEU A 52 13.94 5.13 -4.76
C LEU A 52 14.72 6.43 -5.05
N HIS A 53 15.78 6.70 -4.29
CA HIS A 53 16.66 7.86 -4.46
C HIS A 53 17.51 7.84 -5.76
N LEU A 54 17.61 6.68 -6.43
CA LEU A 54 18.28 6.50 -7.72
C LEU A 54 17.30 6.50 -8.89
N CYS A 55 15.99 6.53 -8.63
CA CYS A 55 14.98 6.54 -9.68
C CYS A 55 14.99 7.90 -10.38
N GLY A 56 15.31 7.92 -11.67
CA GLY A 56 15.34 9.14 -12.48
C GLY A 56 13.96 9.72 -12.80
N ASN A 57 12.90 8.92 -12.64
CA ASN A 57 11.52 9.35 -12.86
C ASN A 57 10.62 8.99 -11.67
N LEU A 58 10.46 9.96 -10.77
CA LEU A 58 9.61 9.79 -9.58
C LEU A 58 8.13 9.51 -9.91
N GLN A 59 7.64 9.89 -11.10
CA GLN A 59 6.26 9.61 -11.51
C GLN A 59 6.07 8.14 -11.90
N ALA A 60 7.11 7.48 -12.41
CA ALA A 60 7.07 6.05 -12.75
C ALA A 60 7.41 5.13 -11.56
N ALA A 61 8.09 5.68 -10.55
CA ALA A 61 8.53 4.95 -9.37
C ALA A 61 7.44 4.15 -8.63
N PRO A 62 6.18 4.61 -8.50
CA PRO A 62 5.13 3.82 -7.87
C PRO A 62 4.81 2.53 -8.63
N ASP A 63 4.69 2.60 -9.95
CA ASP A 63 4.36 1.44 -10.79
C ASP A 63 5.52 0.43 -10.81
N GLU A 64 6.75 0.93 -10.93
CA GLU A 64 7.96 0.11 -10.86
C GLU A 64 8.12 -0.57 -9.49
N PHE A 65 7.79 0.15 -8.40
CA PHE A 65 7.81 -0.42 -7.06
C PHE A 65 6.75 -1.52 -6.89
N VAL A 66 5.53 -1.33 -7.41
CA VAL A 66 4.48 -2.36 -7.37
C VAL A 66 4.93 -3.63 -8.08
N PHE A 67 5.58 -3.49 -9.24
CA PHE A 67 6.15 -4.63 -9.95
C PHE A 67 7.25 -5.32 -9.13
N TYR A 68 8.22 -4.56 -8.62
CA TYR A 68 9.28 -5.07 -7.76
C TYR A 68 8.72 -5.83 -6.54
N TYR A 69 7.76 -5.22 -5.84
CA TYR A 69 7.17 -5.78 -4.62
C TYR A 69 6.50 -7.14 -4.88
N ASN A 70 5.77 -7.25 -5.99
CA ASN A 70 4.98 -8.45 -6.32
C ASN A 70 5.80 -9.57 -6.97
N HIS A 71 6.85 -9.25 -7.72
CA HIS A 71 7.55 -10.21 -8.57
C HIS A 71 9.01 -10.46 -8.18
N ILE A 72 9.69 -9.49 -7.58
CA ILE A 72 11.15 -9.52 -7.40
C ILE A 72 11.53 -9.61 -5.93
N ARG A 73 10.75 -8.99 -5.04
CA ARG A 73 11.06 -8.86 -3.61
C ARG A 73 11.32 -10.22 -2.95
N PRO A 74 12.53 -10.46 -2.43
CA PRO A 74 12.81 -11.64 -1.64
C PRO A 74 12.24 -11.46 -0.23
N ALA A 75 11.22 -12.22 0.13
CA ALA A 75 10.64 -12.19 1.46
C ALA A 75 11.04 -13.45 2.25
N LEU A 76 11.88 -13.30 3.29
CA LEU A 76 12.26 -14.41 4.17
C LEU A 76 11.03 -15.10 4.79
N ALA A 77 10.02 -14.32 5.15
CA ALA A 77 8.74 -14.81 5.66
C ALA A 77 7.96 -15.66 4.63
N LEU A 78 8.30 -15.58 3.35
CA LEU A 78 7.73 -16.36 2.24
C LEU A 78 8.72 -17.38 1.67
N ASN A 79 9.74 -17.80 2.44
CA ASN A 79 10.81 -18.68 1.95
C ASN A 79 11.53 -18.15 0.69
N TYR A 80 11.78 -16.84 0.66
CA TYR A 80 12.40 -16.13 -0.48
C TYR A 80 11.57 -16.14 -1.76
N ARG A 81 10.28 -16.49 -1.68
CA ARG A 81 9.34 -16.33 -2.79
C ARG A 81 8.76 -14.92 -2.80
N SER A 82 8.50 -14.42 -4.00
CA SER A 82 7.74 -13.18 -4.20
C SER A 82 6.26 -13.41 -3.87
N PRO A 83 5.47 -12.35 -3.56
CA PRO A 83 4.05 -12.47 -3.26
C PRO A 83 3.24 -13.24 -4.31
N VAL A 84 3.59 -13.13 -5.60
CA VAL A 84 2.90 -13.85 -6.69
C VAL A 84 3.20 -15.35 -6.70
N GLN A 85 4.32 -15.78 -6.10
CA GLN A 85 4.74 -17.17 -6.04
C GLN A 85 4.21 -17.93 -4.79
N PHE A 86 3.40 -17.26 -3.97
CA PHE A 86 2.80 -17.81 -2.76
C PHE A 86 1.29 -17.99 -2.91
#